data_AF-A0A0G1W077-F1
#
_entry.id   AF-A0A0G1W077-F1
#
_cell.length_a   1.000
_cell.length_b   1.000
_cell.length_c   1.000
_cell.angle_alpha   90.00
_cell.angle_beta   90.00
_cell.angle_gamma   90.00
#
_symmetry.space_group_name_H-M   'P 1'
#
loop_
_entity.id
_entity.type
_entity.pdbx_description
1 polymer ?
#
loop_
_entity_poly.entity_id
_entity_poly.type
_entity_poly.pdbx_seq_one_letter_code
_entity_poly.pdbx_strand_id
1 'polypeptide(L)'
;MMTYNDSVLLARKLRELSPAIFGIELFGSVLKNGHGRDADFIVLVDDELAKYWWRKERELIRVRWPDFLYEHRWIIKKFMPFLYVVTVHNRRKKRLENSAKILGINLASLTDTAGRIPDFELFLFPAKWRTGTEINMSLMRQVTDLADDRNTLGFLRRIARDAVALK
;
A
#
# COMPACT_ATOMS: atom_id res chain seq x y z
N MET A 1 3.72 -3.64 17.36
CA MET A 1 4.82 -3.94 16.40
C MET A 1 4.38 -5.16 15.63
N MET A 2 4.52 -5.16 14.32
CA MET A 2 4.06 -6.24 13.46
C MET A 2 5.22 -7.16 13.09
N THR A 3 5.03 -8.46 13.23
CA THR A 3 5.99 -9.47 12.80
C THR A 3 5.65 -10.01 11.42
N TYR A 4 6.58 -10.77 10.83
CA TYR A 4 6.32 -11.51 9.61
C TYR A 4 5.13 -12.47 9.76
N ASN A 5 5.04 -13.21 10.87
CA ASN A 5 3.94 -14.15 11.13
C ASN A 5 2.60 -13.42 11.26
N ASP A 6 2.56 -12.27 11.93
CA ASP A 6 1.34 -11.45 12.00
C ASP A 6 0.88 -11.01 10.61
N SER A 7 1.84 -10.66 9.75
CA SER A 7 1.57 -10.23 8.38
C SER A 7 1.03 -11.37 7.52
N VAL A 8 1.54 -12.60 7.69
CA VAL A 8 1.01 -13.80 7.02
C VAL A 8 -0.42 -14.10 7.47
N LEU A 9 -0.68 -14.07 8.79
CA LEU A 9 -2.02 -14.29 9.34
C LEU A 9 -3.01 -13.23 8.88
N LEU A 10 -2.59 -11.97 8.85
CA LEU A 10 -3.39 -10.86 8.36
C LEU A 10 -3.68 -10.98 6.86
N ALA A 11 -2.69 -11.33 6.05
CA ALA A 11 -2.88 -11.57 4.62
C ALA A 11 -3.89 -12.70 4.36
N ARG A 12 -3.80 -13.81 5.11
CA ARG A 12 -4.78 -14.90 5.00
C ARG A 12 -6.21 -14.42 5.32
N LYS A 13 -6.39 -13.70 6.42
CA LYS A 13 -7.69 -13.10 6.79
C LYS A 13 -8.22 -12.16 5.72
N LEU A 14 -7.37 -11.30 5.14
CA LEU A 14 -7.77 -10.38 4.07
C LEU A 14 -8.32 -11.14 2.85
N ARG A 15 -7.66 -12.25 2.44
CA ARG A 15 -8.14 -13.10 1.33
C ARG A 15 -9.47 -13.78 1.65
N GLU A 16 -9.66 -14.26 2.88
CA GLU A 16 -10.90 -14.87 3.33
C GLU A 16 -12.08 -13.87 3.33
N LEU A 17 -11.80 -12.60 3.62
CA LEU A 17 -12.81 -11.54 3.71
C LEU A 17 -13.21 -10.93 2.36
N SER A 18 -12.44 -11.13 1.30
CA SER A 18 -12.71 -10.51 0.00
C SER A 18 -12.37 -11.45 -1.17
N PRO A 19 -13.37 -11.92 -1.94
CA PRO A 19 -13.13 -12.74 -3.12
C PRO A 19 -12.50 -11.96 -4.28
N ALA A 20 -12.45 -10.62 -4.20
CA ALA A 20 -11.78 -9.78 -5.19
C ALA A 20 -10.25 -9.88 -5.12
N ILE A 21 -9.70 -10.47 -4.05
CA ILE A 21 -8.25 -10.60 -3.85
C ILE A 21 -7.73 -11.89 -4.47
N PHE A 22 -7.00 -11.77 -5.57
CA PHE A 22 -6.35 -12.90 -6.24
C PHE A 22 -5.06 -13.33 -5.53
N GLY A 23 -4.35 -12.38 -4.94
CA GLY A 23 -3.09 -12.62 -4.25
C GLY A 23 -2.67 -11.43 -3.40
N ILE A 24 -1.75 -11.68 -2.47
CA ILE A 24 -1.17 -10.66 -1.60
C ILE A 24 0.34 -10.82 -1.60
N GLU A 25 1.06 -9.71 -1.76
CA GLU A 25 2.51 -9.65 -1.63
C GLU A 25 2.88 -8.73 -0.47
N LEU A 26 3.88 -9.13 0.32
CA LEU A 26 4.43 -8.32 1.39
C LEU A 26 5.67 -7.57 0.89
N PHE A 27 5.81 -6.31 1.30
CA PHE A 27 7.06 -5.56 1.13
C PHE A 27 7.35 -4.69 2.36
N GLY A 28 8.42 -3.91 2.30
CA GLY A 28 8.74 -2.94 3.34
C GLY A 28 9.45 -3.54 4.55
N SER A 29 9.27 -2.92 5.71
CA SER A 29 10.14 -3.14 6.88
C SER A 29 9.99 -4.54 7.48
N VAL A 30 8.76 -5.07 7.54
CA VAL A 30 8.51 -6.41 8.08
C VAL A 30 9.26 -7.47 7.29
N LEU A 31 9.24 -7.37 5.96
CA LEU A 31 9.97 -8.32 5.11
C LEU A 31 11.49 -8.19 5.28
N LYS A 32 12.02 -6.97 5.41
CA LYS A 32 13.47 -6.72 5.50
C LYS A 32 14.07 -7.09 6.84
N ASN A 33 13.34 -6.83 7.93
CA ASN A 33 13.87 -6.91 9.30
C ASN A 33 13.20 -8.02 10.12
N GLY A 34 12.23 -8.75 9.57
CA GLY A 34 11.36 -9.69 10.30
C GLY A 34 10.28 -9.03 11.16
N HIS A 35 10.37 -7.71 11.37
CA HIS A 35 9.45 -6.91 12.17
C HIS A 35 9.37 -5.47 11.64
N GLY A 36 8.28 -4.78 11.97
CA GLY A 36 8.03 -3.42 11.56
C GLY A 36 7.02 -2.71 12.44
N ARG A 37 6.90 -1.39 12.27
CA ARG A 37 5.78 -0.64 12.85
C ARG A 37 4.46 -1.12 12.26
N ASP A 38 4.49 -1.43 10.97
CA ASP A 38 3.35 -1.73 10.11
C ASP A 38 3.73 -2.71 9.00
N ALA A 39 2.74 -3.40 8.44
CA ALA A 39 2.90 -4.20 7.22
C ALA A 39 2.42 -3.43 5.99
N ASP A 40 3.22 -3.46 4.93
CA ASP A 40 2.86 -2.89 3.64
C ASP A 40 2.53 -4.03 2.66
N PHE A 41 1.29 -4.06 2.16
CA PHE A 41 0.81 -5.11 1.25
C PHE A 41 0.52 -4.58 -0.15
N ILE A 42 0.93 -5.36 -1.15
CA ILE A 42 0.39 -5.29 -2.50
C ILE A 42 -0.77 -6.29 -2.56
N VAL A 43 -1.94 -5.83 -2.97
CA VAL A 43 -3.14 -6.65 -3.14
C VAL A 43 -3.41 -6.77 -4.63
N LEU A 44 -3.34 -7.99 -5.14
CA LEU A 44 -3.59 -8.31 -6.54
C LEU A 44 -5.09 -8.47 -6.78
N VAL A 45 -5.62 -7.66 -7.68
CA VAL A 45 -7.05 -7.54 -7.98
C VAL A 45 -7.25 -7.48 -9.50
N ASP A 46 -8.51 -7.36 -9.95
CA ASP A 46 -8.82 -7.11 -11.35
C ASP A 46 -8.41 -5.69 -11.78
N ASP A 47 -8.20 -5.53 -13.10
CA ASP A 47 -7.67 -4.30 -13.67
C ASP A 47 -8.59 -3.10 -13.44
N GLU A 48 -9.92 -3.30 -13.45
CA GLU A 48 -10.90 -2.24 -13.24
C GLU A 48 -10.90 -1.75 -11.79
N LEU A 49 -10.82 -2.67 -10.83
CA LEU A 49 -10.73 -2.34 -9.41
C LEU A 49 -9.41 -1.65 -9.09
N ALA A 50 -8.29 -2.12 -9.67
CA ALA A 50 -7.00 -1.46 -9.55
C ALA A 50 -7.06 -0.02 -10.11
N LYS A 51 -7.61 0.15 -11.32
CA LYS A 51 -7.77 1.47 -11.97
C LYS A 51 -8.64 2.40 -11.15
N TYR A 52 -9.76 1.91 -10.60
CA TYR A 52 -10.62 2.67 -9.70
C TYR A 52 -9.86 3.15 -8.46
N TRP A 53 -9.10 2.26 -7.82
CA TRP A 53 -8.29 2.58 -6.65
C TRP A 53 -7.21 3.64 -6.96
N TRP A 54 -6.43 3.45 -8.03
CA TRP A 54 -5.37 4.40 -8.42
C TRP A 54 -5.92 5.79 -8.76
N ARG A 55 -7.08 5.86 -9.42
CA ARG A 55 -7.76 7.14 -9.68
C ARG A 55 -8.17 7.84 -8.39
N LYS A 56 -8.70 7.10 -7.42
CA LYS A 56 -9.19 7.64 -6.14
C LYS A 56 -8.06 8.03 -5.19
N GLU A 57 -6.99 7.25 -5.15
CA GLU A 57 -5.87 7.42 -4.22
C GLU A 57 -4.71 8.24 -4.82
N ARG A 58 -4.87 8.77 -6.03
CA ARG A 58 -3.84 9.52 -6.78
C ARG A 58 -3.07 10.54 -5.95
N GLU A 59 -3.77 11.31 -5.11
CA GLU A 59 -3.19 12.38 -4.27
C GLU A 59 -2.65 11.87 -2.92
N LEU A 60 -3.04 10.66 -2.54
CA LEU A 60 -2.69 10.04 -1.28
C LEU A 60 -1.48 9.12 -1.45
N ILE A 61 -1.26 8.55 -2.64
CA ILE A 61 -0.09 7.72 -2.95
C ILE A 61 1.16 8.56 -2.73
N ARG A 62 2.04 8.02 -1.88
CA ARG A 62 3.17 8.65 -1.15
C ARG A 62 4.14 9.46 -2.03
N VAL A 63 3.98 9.34 -3.33
CA VAL A 63 4.73 9.98 -4.39
C VAL A 63 4.30 11.43 -4.60
N ARG A 64 3.02 11.76 -4.38
CA ARG A 64 2.46 13.10 -4.53
C ARG A 64 2.09 13.72 -3.19
N TRP A 65 3.06 13.84 -2.27
CA TRP A 65 2.98 15.01 -1.39
C TRP A 65 2.86 16.21 -2.34
N PRO A 66 1.85 17.11 -2.24
CA PRO A 66 1.59 18.10 -3.28
C PRO A 66 2.93 18.68 -3.71
N ASP A 67 3.24 18.58 -5.01
CA ASP A 67 4.62 18.63 -5.52
C ASP A 67 5.39 19.86 -4.99
N PHE A 68 4.69 20.95 -4.64
CA PHE A 68 5.23 22.16 -3.98
C PHE A 68 5.81 21.95 -2.57
N LEU A 69 5.30 21.02 -1.76
CA LEU A 69 5.78 20.71 -0.42
C LEU A 69 6.87 19.63 -0.40
N TYR A 70 7.09 18.92 -1.52
CA TYR A 70 8.12 17.90 -1.57
C TYR A 70 9.52 18.53 -1.41
N GLU A 71 9.74 19.68 -2.05
CA GLU A 71 10.97 20.48 -1.90
C GLU A 71 11.16 20.97 -0.46
N HIS A 72 10.06 21.35 0.21
CA HIS A 72 10.05 21.85 1.58
C HIS A 72 9.91 20.74 2.63
N ARG A 73 9.90 19.47 2.22
CA ARG A 73 9.66 18.31 3.10
C ARG A 73 10.69 18.23 4.22
N TRP A 74 11.95 18.57 3.93
CA TRP A 74 13.01 18.58 4.93
C TRP A 74 12.78 19.68 5.98
N ILE A 75 12.27 20.84 5.58
CA ILE A 75 11.92 21.97 6.47
C ILE A 75 10.79 21.54 7.39
N ILE A 76 9.70 20.99 6.84
CA ILE A 76 8.56 20.54 7.65
C ILE A 76 9.01 19.43 8.62
N LYS A 77 9.83 18.48 8.17
CA LYS A 77 10.37 17.45 9.08
C LYS A 77 11.25 18.04 10.18
N LYS A 78 12.04 19.07 9.88
CA LYS A 78 12.98 19.69 10.82
C LYS A 78 12.28 20.60 11.84
N PHE A 79 11.32 21.40 11.40
CA PHE A 79 10.71 22.45 12.21
C PHE A 79 9.27 22.13 12.66
N MET A 80 8.56 21.25 11.96
CA MET A 80 7.18 20.86 12.28
C MET A 80 6.97 19.33 12.20
N PRO A 81 7.81 18.52 12.90
CA PRO A 81 7.78 17.07 12.80
C PRO A 81 6.41 16.47 13.21
N PHE A 82 5.72 17.07 14.18
CA PHE A 82 4.40 16.63 14.60
C PHE A 82 3.36 16.76 13.46
N LEU A 83 3.30 17.92 12.80
CA LEU A 83 2.39 18.13 11.67
C LEU A 83 2.67 17.15 10.53
N TYR A 84 3.95 16.88 10.27
CA TYR A 84 4.36 15.86 9.31
C TYR A 84 3.82 14.47 9.68
N VAL A 85 4.00 14.05 10.94
CA VAL A 85 3.56 12.73 11.41
C VAL A 85 2.04 12.60 11.36
N VAL A 86 1.30 13.59 11.84
CA VAL A 86 -0.18 13.60 11.82
C VAL A 86 -0.71 13.55 10.40
N THR A 87 -0.15 14.37 9.50
CA THR A 87 -0.58 14.40 8.09
C THR A 87 -0.36 13.06 7.42
N VAL A 88 0.80 12.44 7.65
CA VAL A 88 1.08 11.10 7.13
C VAL A 88 0.08 10.10 7.69
N HIS A 89 -0.07 10.01 9.01
CA HIS A 89 -0.93 9.02 9.65
C HIS A 89 -2.39 9.12 9.17
N ASN A 90 -2.94 10.33 9.08
CA ASN A 90 -4.30 10.56 8.57
C ASN A 90 -4.46 10.09 7.11
N ARG A 91 -3.47 10.34 6.25
CA ARG A 91 -3.49 9.87 4.86
C ARG A 91 -3.41 8.34 4.77
N ARG A 92 -2.57 7.70 5.60
CA ARG A 92 -2.47 6.22 5.64
C ARG A 92 -3.80 5.61 6.07
N LYS A 93 -4.40 6.12 7.14
CA LYS A 93 -5.71 5.68 7.64
C LYS A 93 -6.79 5.83 6.57
N LYS A 94 -6.89 6.99 5.92
CA LYS A 94 -7.86 7.23 4.84
C LYS A 94 -7.68 6.27 3.65
N ARG A 95 -6.42 6.01 3.25
CA ARG A 95 -6.11 5.04 2.18
C ARG A 95 -6.52 3.63 2.58
N LEU A 96 -6.25 3.21 3.82
CA LEU A 96 -6.65 1.91 4.33
C LEU A 96 -8.18 1.75 4.31
N GLU A 97 -8.91 2.73 4.84
CA GLU A 97 -10.37 2.75 4.84
C GLU A 97 -10.94 2.69 3.42
N ASN A 98 -10.39 3.46 2.48
CA ASN A 98 -10.82 3.43 1.09
C ASN A 98 -10.52 2.09 0.41
N SER A 99 -9.34 1.51 0.67
CA SER A 99 -8.95 0.21 0.13
C SER A 99 -9.87 -0.89 0.66
N ALA A 100 -10.13 -0.90 1.96
CA ALA A 100 -11.04 -1.85 2.59
C ALA A 100 -12.47 -1.70 2.05
N LYS A 101 -12.96 -0.47 1.87
CA LYS A 101 -14.27 -0.22 1.26
C LYS A 101 -14.36 -0.75 -0.17
N ILE A 102 -13.32 -0.55 -0.98
CA ILE A 102 -13.25 -1.05 -2.36
C ILE A 102 -13.26 -2.58 -2.39
N LEU A 103 -12.56 -3.22 -1.44
CA LEU A 103 -12.48 -4.67 -1.32
C LEU A 103 -13.70 -5.29 -0.60
N GLY A 104 -14.64 -4.49 -0.09
CA GLY A 104 -15.77 -4.98 0.71
C GLY A 104 -15.37 -5.51 2.10
N ILE A 105 -14.21 -5.12 2.62
CA ILE A 105 -13.67 -5.61 3.89
C ILE A 105 -14.16 -4.74 5.05
N ASN A 106 -14.79 -5.39 6.05
CA ASN A 106 -15.08 -4.74 7.32
C ASN A 106 -13.83 -4.72 8.21
N LEU A 107 -13.17 -3.56 8.34
CA LEU A 107 -11.95 -3.40 9.14
C LEU A 107 -12.12 -3.80 10.61
N ALA A 108 -13.31 -3.70 11.20
CA ALA A 108 -13.54 -4.10 12.58
C ALA A 108 -13.31 -5.61 12.81
N SER A 109 -13.52 -6.43 11.77
CA SER A 109 -13.26 -7.88 11.80
C SER A 109 -11.77 -8.24 11.84
N LEU A 110 -10.89 -7.26 11.61
CA LEU A 110 -9.44 -7.43 11.63
C LEU A 110 -8.81 -7.02 12.96
N THR A 111 -9.62 -6.72 13.97
CA THR A 111 -9.12 -6.31 15.29
C THR A 111 -8.34 -7.44 15.98
N ASP A 112 -7.29 -7.05 16.69
CA ASP A 112 -6.50 -7.93 17.55
C ASP A 112 -7.26 -8.25 18.85
N THR A 113 -6.66 -9.06 19.72
CA THR A 113 -7.24 -9.42 21.03
C THR A 113 -7.47 -8.22 21.95
N ALA A 114 -6.84 -7.06 21.67
CA ALA A 114 -7.04 -5.80 22.38
C ALA A 114 -8.10 -4.91 21.71
N GLY A 115 -8.80 -5.40 20.69
CA GLY A 115 -9.83 -4.67 19.96
C GLY A 115 -9.27 -3.59 19.02
N ARG A 116 -7.97 -3.62 18.72
CA ARG A 116 -7.31 -2.61 17.86
C ARG A 116 -7.07 -3.17 16.48
N ILE A 117 -7.29 -2.34 15.46
CA ILE A 117 -6.91 -2.71 14.09
C ILE A 117 -5.38 -2.65 14.02
N PRO A 118 -4.69 -3.71 13.54
CA PRO A 118 -3.25 -3.69 13.35
C PRO A 118 -2.85 -2.56 12.37
N ASP A 119 -1.65 -2.00 12.52
CA ASP A 119 -1.16 -0.95 11.61
C ASP A 119 -0.71 -1.57 10.27
N PHE A 120 -1.46 -1.39 9.19
CA PHE A 120 -1.06 -1.87 7.86
C PHE A 120 -1.51 -0.95 6.72
N GLU A 121 -0.89 -1.12 5.55
CA GLU A 121 -1.28 -0.45 4.31
C GLU A 121 -1.61 -1.46 3.21
N LEU A 122 -2.58 -1.10 2.38
CA LEU A 122 -2.95 -1.85 1.18
C LEU A 122 -2.69 -0.98 -0.05
N PHE A 123 -2.04 -1.56 -1.05
CA PHE A 123 -1.88 -0.99 -2.38
C PHE A 123 -2.49 -1.94 -3.39
N LEU A 124 -3.48 -1.49 -4.16
CA LEU A 124 -4.19 -2.36 -5.11
C LEU A 124 -3.50 -2.31 -6.49
N PHE A 125 -3.17 -3.48 -7.01
CA PHE A 125 -2.47 -3.67 -8.27
C PHE A 125 -3.20 -4.68 -9.15
N PRO A 126 -3.14 -4.54 -10.49
CA PRO A 126 -3.64 -5.58 -11.37
C PRO A 126 -2.78 -6.85 -11.19
N ALA A 127 -3.39 -8.03 -11.31
CA ALA A 127 -2.71 -9.31 -11.07
C ALA A 127 -1.38 -9.48 -11.86
N LYS A 128 -1.32 -8.93 -13.07
CA LYS A 128 -0.18 -9.02 -13.99
C LYS A 128 0.67 -7.74 -14.05
N TRP A 129 0.66 -6.94 -12.97
CA TRP A 129 1.40 -5.68 -12.91
C TRP A 129 2.91 -5.83 -13.10
N ARG A 130 3.47 -7.03 -12.86
CA ARG A 130 4.89 -7.37 -13.08
C ARG A 130 5.09 -8.81 -13.55
N THR A 131 6.28 -9.11 -14.06
CA THR A 131 6.79 -10.47 -14.30
C THR A 131 8.20 -10.55 -13.74
N GLY A 132 8.40 -11.39 -12.72
CA GLY A 132 9.63 -11.35 -11.92
C GLY A 132 9.82 -9.95 -11.32
N THR A 133 10.94 -9.29 -11.61
CA THR A 133 11.22 -7.92 -11.15
C THR A 133 10.82 -6.83 -12.15
N GLU A 134 10.36 -7.21 -13.34
CA GLU A 134 10.05 -6.27 -14.43
C GLU A 134 8.59 -5.83 -14.37
N ILE A 135 8.36 -4.52 -14.40
CA ILE A 135 7.02 -3.94 -14.37
C ILE A 135 6.39 -4.07 -15.76
N ASN A 136 5.15 -4.53 -15.81
CA ASN A 136 4.33 -4.46 -17.01
C ASN A 136 3.86 -3.01 -17.23
N MET A 137 4.73 -2.19 -17.82
CA MET A 137 4.46 -0.76 -18.03
C MET A 137 3.26 -0.51 -18.94
N SER A 138 2.99 -1.38 -19.90
CA SER A 138 1.81 -1.28 -20.77
C SER A 138 0.52 -1.36 -19.95
N LEU A 139 0.42 -2.36 -19.07
CA LEU A 139 -0.74 -2.53 -18.19
C LEU A 139 -0.82 -1.42 -17.14
N MET A 140 0.30 -1.08 -16.50
CA MET A 140 0.31 -0.05 -15.47
C MET A 140 -0.10 1.32 -16.00
N ARG A 141 0.24 1.67 -17.25
CA ARG A 141 -0.23 2.91 -17.90
C ARG A 141 -1.73 2.93 -18.16
N GLN A 142 -2.35 1.77 -18.38
CA GLN A 142 -3.81 1.66 -18.51
C GLN A 142 -4.53 1.83 -17.16
N VAL A 143 -3.87 1.40 -16.07
CA VAL A 143 -4.35 1.57 -14.69
C VAL A 143 -4.13 2.99 -14.17
N THR A 144 -2.97 3.59 -14.45
CA THR A 144 -2.61 4.93 -13.99
C THR A 144 -1.54 5.58 -14.88
N ASP A 145 -1.78 6.83 -15.25
CA ASP A 145 -0.78 7.72 -15.88
C ASP A 145 0.37 8.08 -14.93
N LEU A 146 0.20 7.89 -13.61
CA LEU A 146 1.29 8.04 -12.65
C LEU A 146 2.41 7.02 -12.86
N ALA A 147 2.19 5.94 -13.62
CA ALA A 147 3.23 4.97 -13.90
C ALA A 147 4.48 5.59 -14.55
N ASP A 148 4.33 6.71 -15.26
CA ASP A 148 5.43 7.45 -15.91
C ASP A 148 6.05 8.53 -15.01
N ASP A 149 5.43 8.87 -13.87
CA ASP A 149 6.02 9.80 -12.91
C ASP A 149 7.31 9.20 -12.30
N ARG A 150 8.39 9.99 -12.27
CA ARG A 150 9.73 9.53 -11.85
C ARG A 150 9.71 8.87 -10.47
N ASN A 151 9.01 9.47 -9.52
CA ASN A 151 9.00 9.00 -8.14
C ASN A 151 8.08 7.78 -7.98
N THR A 152 6.96 7.73 -8.72
CA THR A 152 6.07 6.56 -8.76
C THR A 152 6.79 5.39 -9.39
N LEU A 153 7.44 5.59 -10.54
CA LEU A 153 8.23 4.56 -11.20
C LEU A 153 9.36 4.05 -10.30
N GLY A 154 10.03 4.94 -9.56
CA GLY A 154 11.03 4.56 -8.57
C GLY A 154 10.46 3.71 -7.42
N PHE A 155 9.26 4.05 -6.94
CA PHE A 155 8.53 3.24 -5.97
C PHE A 155 8.18 1.86 -6.54
N LEU A 156 7.55 1.83 -7.72
CA LEU A 156 7.15 0.60 -8.43
C LEU A 156 8.33 -0.35 -8.66
N ARG A 157 9.47 0.17 -9.12
CA ARG A 157 10.68 -0.63 -9.36
C ARG A 157 11.24 -1.22 -8.08
N ARG A 158 11.19 -0.47 -6.97
CA ARG A 158 11.63 -0.95 -5.67
C ARG A 158 10.74 -2.08 -5.17
N ILE A 159 9.42 -1.88 -5.20
CA ILE A 159 8.49 -2.93 -4.73
C ILE A 159 8.47 -4.14 -5.65
N ALA A 160 8.66 -3.99 -6.97
CA ALA A 160 8.75 -5.13 -7.89
C ALA A 160 9.96 -6.03 -7.61
N ARG A 161 11.05 -5.46 -7.09
CA ARG A 161 12.24 -6.20 -6.69
C ARG A 161 12.09 -6.88 -5.33
N ASP A 162 11.51 -6.15 -4.38
CA ASP A 162 11.54 -6.54 -2.97
C ASP A 162 10.31 -7.35 -2.55
N ALA A 163 9.17 -7.22 -3.22
CA ALA A 163 7.91 -7.81 -2.76
C ALA A 163 7.87 -9.33 -2.94
N VAL A 164 7.39 -10.01 -1.89
CA VAL A 164 7.28 -11.47 -1.82
C VAL A 164 5.82 -11.88 -1.70
N ALA A 165 5.38 -12.79 -2.56
CA ALA A 165 4.05 -13.36 -2.49
C ALA A 165 3.85 -14.13 -1.17
N LEU A 166 2.77 -13.82 -0.46
CA LEU A 166 2.36 -14.56 0.73
C LEU A 166 1.43 -15.71 0.31
N LYS A 167 1.74 -16.91 0.81
CA LYS A 167 0.95 -18.13 0.54
C LYS A 167 -0.32 -18.15 1.38
#